data_AF-A0A959FMV6-F1
#
_entry.id   AF-A0A959FMV6-F1
#
_cell.length_a   1.000
_cell.length_b   1.000
_cell.length_c   1.000
_cell.angle_alpha   90.00
_cell.angle_beta   90.00
_cell.angle_gamma   90.00
#
_symmetry.space_group_name_H-M   'P 1'
#
loop_
_entity.id
_entity.type
_entity.pdbx_description
1 polymer ?
#
loop_
_entity_poly.entity_id
_entity_poly.type
_entity_poly.pdbx_seq_one_letter_code
_entity_poly.pdbx_strand_id
1 'polypeptide(L)'
;MRKYLLTALMALALTTLGFGQVVYEDFEGGADQPWNGSFGDGTFNGVVENPAIMDAAQDPLGINPAGEVGSYTKSGEHSYSLLIAVMENPMDLSVNNQFSIMVNSPVATRVLFKLEGTGEAIEAVKNIAITDKWIKYDFDFSGAAAMTTLNKIIIFFDPGVTESADTYLFDNIVASPAGPCAGTVANPLIVDDFECQRNGTLASPGYLDVTPVANPDASGVNTSAMVGEYNDLAGGAWHALVYDWNTGGDFPLAEGASVIKIKVWTNKAGTLKGKLEGGMSPAIEVDNAVSELNTWVEYSFDFSSQIGADHEKLVFFFNAGVEPEEGDIYYIDDIVFAPVPAAPALEDFEPQKLTWESLGGAAVFGSFDGQIANPDASGANTSANVGQYTKGSSEFGGLKANLPGDFTIETFPQLNLDVWAPANATTVTMKLFSPTQGLVDASATLSTTQAWETLSFTFE
;
A
#
# COMPACT_ATOMS: atom_id res chain seq x y z
N MET A 1 -62.88 31.19 27.96
CA MET A 1 -62.35 31.74 26.70
C MET A 1 -60.99 32.37 26.92
N ARG A 2 -59.91 31.63 26.64
CA ARG A 2 -58.57 32.20 26.39
C ARG A 2 -57.79 31.22 25.52
N LYS A 3 -57.15 31.77 24.49
CA LYS A 3 -56.77 31.17 23.22
C LYS A 3 -55.49 30.31 23.36
N TYR A 4 -55.47 29.16 22.69
CA TYR A 4 -54.25 28.40 22.42
C TYR A 4 -53.48 29.06 21.27
N LEU A 5 -52.18 29.26 21.47
CA LEU A 5 -51.24 29.72 20.46
C LEU A 5 -50.83 28.50 19.61
N LEU A 6 -51.19 28.49 18.32
CA LEU A 6 -50.58 27.57 17.35
C LEU A 6 -49.29 28.22 16.84
N THR A 7 -48.16 27.59 17.10
CA THR A 7 -46.88 27.91 16.46
C THR A 7 -46.81 27.09 15.15
N ALA A 8 -46.85 27.78 14.01
CA ALA A 8 -46.67 27.16 12.70
C ALA A 8 -45.18 26.85 12.50
N LEU A 9 -44.84 25.57 12.36
CA LEU A 9 -43.51 25.11 11.96
C LEU A 9 -43.43 25.18 10.43
N MET A 10 -42.73 26.16 9.89
CA MET A 10 -42.48 26.30 8.46
C MET A 10 -41.34 25.35 8.09
N ALA A 11 -41.67 24.21 7.48
CA ALA A 11 -40.68 23.29 6.93
C ALA A 11 -40.03 23.93 5.70
N LEU A 12 -38.77 24.33 5.84
CA LEU A 12 -37.92 24.72 4.72
C LEU A 12 -37.48 23.44 4.02
N ALA A 13 -38.18 23.06 2.95
CA ALA A 13 -37.75 21.98 2.06
C ALA A 13 -36.50 22.44 1.30
N LEU A 14 -35.33 22.05 1.82
CA LEU A 14 -34.07 22.15 1.11
C LEU A 14 -34.03 20.99 0.11
N THR A 15 -34.46 21.23 -1.13
CA THR A 15 -34.30 20.28 -2.23
C THR A 15 -32.81 20.21 -2.59
N THR A 16 -32.09 19.26 -2.00
CA THR A 16 -30.82 18.81 -2.54
C THR A 16 -31.13 18.05 -3.83
N LEU A 17 -30.84 18.66 -4.98
CA LEU A 17 -30.73 17.95 -6.25
C LEU A 17 -29.47 17.07 -6.16
N GLY A 18 -29.60 15.90 -5.55
CA GLY A 18 -28.59 14.85 -5.69
C GLY A 18 -28.69 14.32 -7.11
N PHE A 19 -27.59 14.36 -7.86
CA PHE A 19 -27.51 13.61 -9.11
C PHE A 19 -27.66 12.12 -8.76
N GLY A 20 -28.66 11.46 -9.33
CA GLY A 20 -28.95 10.06 -9.06
C GLY A 20 -27.90 9.14 -9.70
N GLN A 21 -27.60 8.03 -9.04
CA GLN A 21 -26.85 6.93 -9.64
C GLN A 21 -27.55 6.41 -10.91
N VAL A 22 -26.79 5.86 -11.84
CA VAL A 22 -27.29 5.14 -13.02
C VAL A 22 -27.09 3.65 -12.79
N VAL A 23 -28.18 2.90 -12.77
CA VAL A 23 -28.14 1.44 -12.78
C VAL A 23 -28.12 1.00 -14.25
N TYR A 24 -27.05 0.31 -14.65
CA TYR A 24 -26.96 -0.27 -15.99
C TYR A 24 -27.54 -1.68 -16.02
N GLU A 25 -27.35 -2.44 -14.95
CA GLU A 25 -27.84 -3.82 -14.84
C GLU A 25 -28.01 -4.20 -13.36
N ASP A 26 -29.19 -4.71 -13.02
CA ASP A 26 -29.50 -5.32 -11.72
C ASP A 26 -30.27 -6.66 -11.86
N PHE A 27 -30.56 -7.10 -13.09
CA PHE A 27 -31.27 -8.33 -13.42
C PHE A 27 -32.68 -8.49 -12.85
N GLU A 28 -33.22 -7.49 -12.16
CA GLU A 28 -34.51 -7.55 -11.47
C GLU A 28 -35.67 -7.37 -12.47
N GLY A 29 -36.15 -8.49 -13.01
CA GLY A 29 -37.12 -8.50 -14.12
C GLY A 29 -36.53 -8.93 -15.46
N GLY A 30 -35.33 -9.51 -15.45
CA GLY A 30 -34.57 -9.93 -16.63
C GLY A 30 -33.37 -9.02 -16.90
N ALA A 31 -32.57 -9.35 -17.91
CA ALA A 31 -31.42 -8.55 -18.28
C ALA A 31 -31.85 -7.23 -18.94
N ASP A 32 -31.37 -6.11 -18.39
CA ASP A 32 -31.59 -4.77 -18.94
C ASP A 32 -30.65 -4.47 -20.12
N GLN A 33 -29.48 -5.09 -20.15
CA GLN A 33 -28.49 -4.90 -21.21
C GLN A 33 -28.45 -6.05 -22.22
N PRO A 34 -28.08 -5.77 -23.50
CA PRO A 34 -28.00 -6.78 -24.55
C PRO A 34 -26.69 -7.57 -24.47
N TRP A 35 -26.51 -8.34 -23.40
CA TRP A 35 -25.30 -9.13 -23.15
C TRP A 35 -25.01 -10.14 -24.27
N ASN A 36 -23.74 -10.17 -24.68
CA ASN A 36 -23.14 -11.10 -25.65
C ASN A 36 -23.77 -11.16 -27.04
N GLY A 37 -24.54 -10.13 -27.45
CA GLY A 37 -25.24 -10.06 -28.74
C GLY A 37 -24.54 -10.73 -29.94
N SER A 38 -23.73 -10.01 -30.72
CA SER A 38 -22.99 -10.59 -31.86
C SER A 38 -21.47 -10.48 -31.74
N PHE A 39 -20.99 -9.98 -30.60
CA PHE A 39 -19.59 -9.65 -30.37
C PHE A 39 -18.97 -10.44 -29.21
N GLY A 40 -19.79 -11.12 -28.40
CA GLY A 40 -19.31 -11.81 -27.21
C GLY A 40 -18.60 -13.11 -27.56
N ASP A 41 -17.55 -13.41 -26.81
CA ASP A 41 -16.92 -14.72 -26.78
C ASP A 41 -17.30 -15.41 -25.46
N GLY A 42 -17.40 -16.74 -25.44
CA GLY A 42 -17.99 -17.46 -24.32
C GLY A 42 -19.52 -17.42 -24.34
N THR A 43 -20.16 -17.66 -23.21
CA THR A 43 -21.62 -17.80 -23.14
C THR A 43 -22.20 -16.98 -21.98
N PHE A 44 -23.06 -16.01 -22.29
CA PHE A 44 -23.95 -15.44 -21.27
C PHE A 44 -25.10 -16.41 -21.10
N ASN A 45 -25.19 -17.02 -19.93
CA ASN A 45 -26.16 -18.09 -19.63
C ASN A 45 -27.57 -17.54 -19.33
N GLY A 46 -27.71 -16.21 -19.31
CA GLY A 46 -28.94 -15.53 -18.93
C GLY A 46 -28.97 -15.17 -17.45
N VAL A 47 -30.18 -14.78 -17.04
CA VAL A 47 -30.51 -14.49 -15.65
C VAL A 47 -30.79 -15.80 -14.92
N VAL A 48 -30.16 -15.98 -13.76
CA VAL A 48 -30.29 -17.18 -12.91
C VAL A 48 -30.67 -16.77 -11.49
N GLU A 49 -31.20 -17.70 -10.70
CA GLU A 49 -31.47 -17.47 -9.28
C GLU A 49 -30.16 -17.18 -8.54
N ASN A 50 -30.16 -16.14 -7.70
CA ASN A 50 -29.01 -15.80 -6.88
C ASN A 50 -28.73 -16.93 -5.88
N PRO A 51 -27.56 -17.58 -5.91
CA PRO A 51 -27.25 -18.68 -5.01
C PRO A 51 -27.27 -18.29 -3.51
N ALA A 52 -27.10 -16.99 -3.20
CA ALA A 52 -27.21 -16.48 -1.84
C ALA A 52 -28.61 -16.64 -1.22
N ILE A 53 -29.66 -16.83 -2.02
CA ILE A 53 -31.02 -17.11 -1.55
C ILE A 53 -31.09 -18.46 -0.82
N MET A 54 -30.33 -19.45 -1.31
CA MET A 54 -30.31 -20.82 -0.77
C MET A 54 -29.15 -21.04 0.20
N ASP A 55 -28.05 -20.32 0.02
CA ASP A 55 -26.88 -20.37 0.88
C ASP A 55 -26.36 -18.96 1.22
N ALA A 56 -26.81 -18.42 2.36
CA ALA A 56 -26.39 -17.12 2.85
C ALA A 56 -24.87 -17.02 3.10
N ALA A 57 -24.13 -18.15 3.16
CA ALA A 57 -22.68 -18.11 3.27
C ALA A 57 -21.99 -17.54 2.01
N GLN A 58 -22.70 -17.51 0.87
CA GLN A 58 -22.25 -16.86 -0.36
C GLN A 58 -22.44 -15.33 -0.36
N ASP A 59 -23.25 -14.78 0.55
CA ASP A 59 -23.36 -13.33 0.77
C ASP A 59 -23.23 -13.00 2.26
N PRO A 60 -22.04 -13.23 2.85
CA PRO A 60 -21.85 -13.06 4.28
C PRO A 60 -22.02 -11.61 4.76
N LEU A 61 -21.91 -10.63 3.84
CA LEU A 61 -22.09 -9.20 4.13
C LEU A 61 -23.51 -8.71 3.80
N GLY A 62 -24.37 -9.53 3.20
CA GLY A 62 -25.71 -9.15 2.79
C GLY A 62 -25.73 -8.04 1.73
N ILE A 63 -24.69 -7.95 0.90
CA ILE A 63 -24.52 -6.88 -0.09
C ILE A 63 -25.24 -7.15 -1.40
N ASN A 64 -25.62 -8.41 -1.67
CA ASN A 64 -26.36 -8.80 -2.86
C ASN A 64 -27.63 -9.60 -2.51
N PRO A 65 -28.62 -8.99 -1.84
CA PRO A 65 -29.85 -9.67 -1.41
C PRO A 65 -30.86 -9.92 -2.55
N ALA A 66 -30.54 -9.48 -3.76
CA ALA A 66 -31.32 -9.63 -4.99
C ALA A 66 -31.66 -11.10 -5.29
N GLY A 67 -32.78 -11.34 -5.96
CA GLY A 67 -33.28 -12.70 -6.23
C GLY A 67 -32.67 -13.34 -7.48
N GLU A 68 -32.25 -12.50 -8.42
CA GLU A 68 -31.81 -12.88 -9.75
C GLU A 68 -30.46 -12.23 -10.08
N VAL A 69 -29.59 -12.93 -10.80
CA VAL A 69 -28.23 -12.45 -11.15
C VAL A 69 -27.84 -12.89 -12.56
N GLY A 70 -26.84 -12.22 -13.14
CA GLY A 70 -26.26 -12.61 -14.42
C GLY A 70 -25.29 -13.77 -14.27
N SER A 71 -25.32 -14.71 -15.21
CA SER A 71 -24.35 -15.81 -15.28
C SER A 71 -23.59 -15.80 -16.60
N TYR A 72 -22.26 -15.93 -16.54
CA TYR A 72 -21.39 -15.98 -17.71
C TYR A 72 -20.38 -17.10 -17.60
N THR A 73 -20.31 -17.97 -18.61
CA THR A 73 -19.27 -18.99 -18.77
C THR A 73 -18.22 -18.51 -19.77
N LYS A 74 -16.97 -18.47 -19.31
CA LYS A 74 -15.82 -18.10 -20.14
C LYS A 74 -15.59 -19.15 -21.25
N SER A 75 -15.07 -18.73 -22.40
CA SER A 75 -14.97 -19.57 -23.60
C SER A 75 -14.07 -20.81 -23.50
N GLY A 76 -13.03 -20.80 -22.65
CA GLY A 76 -11.98 -21.83 -22.66
C GLY A 76 -11.04 -21.82 -23.88
N GLU A 77 -11.24 -20.88 -24.81
CA GLU A 77 -10.48 -20.79 -26.07
C GLU A 77 -9.78 -19.43 -26.25
N HIS A 78 -10.13 -18.44 -25.41
CA HIS A 78 -9.61 -17.08 -25.48
C HIS A 78 -9.02 -16.64 -24.14
N SER A 79 -7.79 -16.10 -24.19
CA SER A 79 -7.14 -15.48 -23.03
C SER A 79 -7.92 -14.26 -22.53
N TYR A 80 -8.63 -13.57 -23.42
CA TYR A 80 -9.54 -12.47 -23.09
C TYR A 80 -10.90 -12.78 -23.71
N SER A 81 -11.78 -13.42 -22.93
CA SER A 81 -13.12 -13.81 -23.37
C SER A 81 -14.11 -12.66 -23.15
N LEU A 82 -14.75 -12.19 -24.22
CA LEU A 82 -15.50 -10.94 -24.24
C LEU A 82 -16.93 -11.12 -23.70
N LEU A 83 -17.19 -10.74 -22.44
CA LEU A 83 -18.56 -10.47 -21.98
C LEU A 83 -18.89 -9.00 -22.29
N ILE A 84 -19.89 -8.75 -23.15
CA ILE A 84 -20.11 -7.41 -23.71
C ILE A 84 -21.59 -7.02 -23.79
N ALA A 85 -21.90 -5.81 -23.38
CA ALA A 85 -23.14 -5.11 -23.68
C ALA A 85 -22.86 -3.92 -24.61
N VAL A 86 -23.61 -3.81 -25.70
CA VAL A 86 -23.52 -2.68 -26.64
C VAL A 86 -24.81 -1.87 -26.57
N MET A 87 -24.73 -0.67 -25.99
CA MET A 87 -25.86 0.24 -25.84
C MET A 87 -26.09 1.05 -27.11
N GLU A 88 -27.35 1.40 -27.37
CA GLU A 88 -27.74 2.24 -28.52
C GLU A 88 -27.16 3.65 -28.43
N ASN A 89 -27.11 4.22 -27.23
CA ASN A 89 -26.63 5.56 -26.96
C ASN A 89 -25.34 5.50 -26.13
N PRO A 90 -24.36 6.40 -26.39
CA PRO A 90 -23.22 6.57 -25.50
C PRO A 90 -23.63 6.94 -24.08
N MET A 91 -22.84 6.47 -23.12
CA MET A 91 -22.94 6.84 -21.71
C MET A 91 -22.49 8.29 -21.49
N ASP A 92 -23.10 8.98 -20.52
CA ASP A 92 -22.63 10.28 -20.03
C ASP A 92 -21.88 10.10 -18.70
N LEU A 93 -20.55 10.21 -18.77
CA LEU A 93 -19.65 10.05 -17.62
C LEU A 93 -19.25 11.39 -16.98
N SER A 94 -19.87 12.51 -17.39
CA SER A 94 -19.52 13.84 -16.86
C SER A 94 -19.85 13.99 -15.37
N VAL A 95 -20.78 13.17 -14.86
CA VAL A 95 -21.17 13.11 -13.45
C VAL A 95 -20.94 11.71 -12.90
N ASN A 96 -21.59 10.69 -13.49
CA ASN A 96 -21.59 9.32 -12.99
C ASN A 96 -20.46 8.50 -13.61
N ASN A 97 -19.31 8.46 -12.94
CA ASN A 97 -18.07 7.87 -13.45
C ASN A 97 -17.32 7.01 -12.43
N GLN A 98 -17.92 6.73 -11.28
CA GLN A 98 -17.49 5.67 -10.38
C GLN A 98 -18.37 4.45 -10.64
N PHE A 99 -17.81 3.39 -11.22
CA PHE A 99 -18.56 2.17 -11.49
C PHE A 99 -18.37 1.18 -10.36
N SER A 100 -19.43 0.46 -10.00
CA SER A 100 -19.35 -0.72 -9.16
C SER A 100 -20.01 -1.91 -9.82
N ILE A 101 -19.55 -3.11 -9.46
CA ILE A 101 -20.15 -4.38 -9.85
C ILE A 101 -20.02 -5.36 -8.67
N MET A 102 -21.05 -6.15 -8.43
CA MET A 102 -20.98 -7.32 -7.55
C MET A 102 -20.53 -8.52 -8.38
N VAL A 103 -19.56 -9.28 -7.88
CA VAL A 103 -19.06 -10.48 -8.55
C VAL A 103 -18.98 -11.63 -7.54
N ASN A 104 -19.41 -12.81 -7.96
CA ASN A 104 -19.16 -14.07 -7.30
C ASN A 104 -18.44 -15.02 -8.28
N SER A 105 -17.22 -15.41 -7.92
CA SER A 105 -16.31 -16.17 -8.77
C SER A 105 -16.02 -17.54 -8.13
N PRO A 106 -16.05 -18.66 -8.88
CA PRO A 106 -15.72 -19.98 -8.34
C PRO A 106 -14.20 -20.18 -8.13
N VAL A 107 -13.37 -19.28 -8.66
CA VAL A 107 -11.91 -19.37 -8.63
C VAL A 107 -11.29 -18.02 -8.26
N ALA A 108 -10.12 -18.06 -7.63
CA ALA A 108 -9.32 -16.87 -7.37
C ALA A 108 -8.69 -16.42 -8.70
N THR A 109 -8.90 -15.16 -9.10
CA THR A 109 -8.55 -14.66 -10.44
C THR A 109 -8.61 -13.12 -10.49
N ARG A 110 -8.85 -12.50 -11.63
CA ARG A 110 -9.06 -11.06 -11.82
C ARG A 110 -10.34 -10.80 -12.62
N VAL A 111 -10.85 -9.59 -12.46
CA VAL A 111 -11.87 -9.01 -13.31
C VAL A 111 -11.33 -7.73 -13.94
N LEU A 112 -11.40 -7.64 -15.26
CA LEU A 112 -11.12 -6.42 -16.01
C LEU A 112 -12.45 -5.81 -16.42
N PHE A 113 -12.72 -4.59 -15.96
CA PHE A 113 -13.87 -3.79 -16.37
C PHE A 113 -13.40 -2.76 -17.38
N LYS A 114 -14.02 -2.73 -18.56
CA LYS A 114 -13.66 -1.84 -19.66
C LYS A 114 -14.90 -1.12 -20.19
N LEU A 115 -14.76 0.18 -20.42
CA LEU A 115 -15.67 0.96 -21.23
C LEU A 115 -15.01 1.22 -22.59
N GLU A 116 -15.77 1.03 -23.67
CA GLU A 116 -15.25 1.23 -25.02
C GLU A 116 -16.27 1.94 -25.92
N GLY A 117 -15.75 2.76 -26.83
CA GLY A 117 -16.50 3.53 -27.80
C GLY A 117 -15.78 3.64 -29.15
N THR A 118 -16.13 4.65 -29.92
CA THR A 118 -15.48 4.91 -31.22
C THR A 118 -14.17 5.67 -31.01
N GLY A 119 -13.06 4.93 -30.88
CA GLY A 119 -11.73 5.51 -30.70
C GLY A 119 -11.42 5.96 -29.27
N GLU A 120 -12.33 5.73 -28.33
CA GLU A 120 -12.18 5.98 -26.90
C GLU A 120 -12.31 4.66 -26.14
N ALA A 121 -11.48 4.47 -25.11
CA ALA A 121 -11.58 3.36 -24.18
C ALA A 121 -10.95 3.72 -22.84
N ILE A 122 -11.46 3.12 -21.77
CA ILE A 122 -10.85 3.13 -20.44
C ILE A 122 -11.08 1.77 -19.79
N GLU A 123 -10.12 1.28 -19.03
CA GLU A 123 -10.21 -0.01 -18.36
C GLU A 123 -9.47 -0.01 -17.03
N ALA A 124 -9.88 -0.89 -16.14
CA ALA A 124 -9.21 -1.15 -14.88
C ALA A 124 -9.39 -2.62 -14.50
N VAL A 125 -8.42 -3.15 -13.75
CA VAL A 125 -8.37 -4.54 -13.31
C VAL A 125 -8.46 -4.57 -11.79
N LYS A 126 -9.25 -5.51 -11.25
CA LYS A 126 -9.28 -5.85 -9.83
C LYS A 126 -9.02 -7.33 -9.65
N ASN A 127 -8.31 -7.66 -8.59
CA ASN A 127 -8.05 -9.03 -8.19
C ASN A 127 -9.25 -9.58 -7.41
N ILE A 128 -9.50 -10.88 -7.57
CA ILE A 128 -10.53 -11.66 -6.89
C ILE A 128 -9.81 -12.73 -6.09
N ALA A 129 -9.56 -12.49 -4.81
CA ALA A 129 -8.91 -13.48 -3.94
C ALA A 129 -9.89 -14.42 -3.23
N ILE A 130 -11.18 -14.11 -3.25
CA ILE A 130 -12.22 -14.81 -2.49
C ILE A 130 -13.18 -15.48 -3.46
N THR A 131 -13.39 -16.78 -3.27
CA THR A 131 -14.23 -17.60 -4.14
C THR A 131 -15.60 -17.86 -3.52
N ASP A 132 -16.57 -18.17 -4.38
CA ASP A 132 -17.93 -18.58 -4.03
C ASP A 132 -18.66 -17.61 -3.08
N LYS A 133 -18.28 -16.32 -3.13
CA LYS A 133 -18.86 -15.25 -2.32
C LYS A 133 -19.05 -13.99 -3.15
N TRP A 134 -20.11 -13.25 -2.87
CA TRP A 134 -20.36 -11.95 -3.42
C TRP A 134 -19.39 -10.91 -2.85
N ILE A 135 -18.69 -10.24 -3.75
CA ILE A 135 -17.75 -9.16 -3.44
C ILE A 135 -18.09 -7.96 -4.32
N LYS A 136 -18.09 -6.76 -3.73
CA LYS A 136 -18.24 -5.50 -4.46
C LYS A 136 -16.88 -5.04 -4.98
N TYR A 137 -16.79 -4.75 -6.27
CA TYR A 137 -15.62 -4.13 -6.89
C TYR A 137 -15.97 -2.74 -7.37
N ASP A 138 -15.17 -1.76 -6.99
CA ASP A 138 -15.27 -0.36 -7.41
C ASP A 138 -14.17 0.00 -8.42
N PHE A 139 -14.56 0.75 -9.45
CA PHE A 139 -13.74 1.17 -10.58
C PHE A 139 -13.87 2.67 -10.80
N ASP A 140 -12.74 3.38 -10.73
CA ASP A 140 -12.67 4.82 -11.01
C ASP A 140 -12.47 5.06 -12.52
N PHE A 141 -13.52 5.53 -13.19
CA PHE A 141 -13.46 5.99 -14.58
C PHE A 141 -13.67 7.49 -14.72
N SER A 142 -13.37 8.26 -13.67
CA SER A 142 -13.41 9.74 -13.71
C SER A 142 -12.48 10.32 -14.78
N GLY A 143 -11.39 9.63 -15.13
CA GLY A 143 -10.53 9.97 -16.27
C GLY A 143 -11.25 9.95 -17.64
N ALA A 144 -12.41 9.30 -17.74
CA ALA A 144 -13.25 9.26 -18.93
C ALA A 144 -14.40 10.29 -18.93
N ALA A 145 -14.43 11.24 -17.98
CA ALA A 145 -15.51 12.22 -17.86
C ALA A 145 -15.72 13.10 -19.13
N ALA A 146 -14.70 13.24 -19.97
CA ALA A 146 -14.76 13.98 -21.24
C ALA A 146 -14.98 13.08 -22.47
N MET A 147 -15.01 11.75 -22.31
CA MET A 147 -15.25 10.81 -23.41
C MET A 147 -16.75 10.80 -23.74
N THR A 148 -17.08 10.86 -25.02
CA THR A 148 -18.48 11.05 -25.48
C THR A 148 -18.98 9.93 -26.39
N THR A 149 -18.13 8.95 -26.69
CA THR A 149 -18.43 7.86 -27.63
C THR A 149 -18.52 6.50 -26.96
N LEU A 150 -18.25 6.40 -25.66
CA LEU A 150 -18.30 5.14 -24.90
C LEU A 150 -19.73 4.61 -24.86
N ASN A 151 -19.99 3.49 -25.53
CA ASN A 151 -21.32 2.86 -25.57
C ASN A 151 -21.27 1.35 -25.31
N LYS A 152 -20.12 0.84 -24.86
CA LYS A 152 -19.94 -0.57 -24.53
C LYS A 152 -19.49 -0.71 -23.09
N ILE A 153 -20.08 -1.65 -22.38
CA ILE A 153 -19.55 -2.23 -21.14
C ILE A 153 -18.98 -3.58 -21.52
N ILE A 154 -17.69 -3.80 -21.21
CA ILE A 154 -16.98 -5.04 -21.48
C ILE A 154 -16.37 -5.52 -20.17
N ILE A 155 -16.61 -6.78 -19.84
CA ILE A 155 -16.07 -7.42 -18.65
C ILE A 155 -15.27 -8.64 -19.10
N PHE A 156 -14.07 -8.81 -18.56
CA PHE A 156 -13.29 -10.02 -18.73
C PHE A 156 -13.09 -10.65 -17.36
N PHE A 157 -13.62 -11.84 -17.19
CA PHE A 157 -13.25 -12.71 -16.08
C PHE A 157 -12.04 -13.54 -16.49
N ASP A 158 -11.11 -13.71 -15.55
CA ASP A 158 -9.83 -14.43 -15.74
C ASP A 158 -9.04 -13.97 -16.98
N PRO A 159 -8.79 -12.65 -17.10
CA PRO A 159 -8.06 -12.09 -18.23
C PRO A 159 -6.63 -12.62 -18.28
N GLY A 160 -6.20 -13.04 -19.46
CA GLY A 160 -4.88 -13.59 -19.73
C GLY A 160 -4.79 -15.12 -19.71
N VAL A 161 -5.82 -15.83 -19.23
CA VAL A 161 -5.80 -17.30 -19.09
C VAL A 161 -6.64 -17.93 -20.20
N THR A 162 -6.03 -18.64 -21.17
CA THR A 162 -6.76 -19.11 -22.37
C THR A 162 -7.76 -20.21 -22.06
N GLU A 163 -7.32 -21.19 -21.29
CA GLU A 163 -7.99 -22.47 -21.04
C GLU A 163 -9.11 -22.35 -20.00
N SER A 164 -9.27 -21.18 -19.38
CA SER A 164 -10.30 -20.95 -18.38
C SER A 164 -11.69 -20.94 -19.00
N ALA A 165 -12.54 -21.81 -18.46
CA ALA A 165 -13.91 -22.08 -18.88
C ALA A 165 -14.88 -22.06 -17.68
N ASP A 166 -14.49 -21.36 -16.60
CA ASP A 166 -15.29 -21.22 -15.39
C ASP A 166 -16.53 -20.37 -15.63
N THR A 167 -17.50 -20.49 -14.71
CA THR A 167 -18.75 -19.71 -14.72
C THR A 167 -18.75 -18.70 -13.59
N TYR A 168 -18.88 -17.43 -13.94
CA TYR A 168 -18.90 -16.30 -13.02
C TYR A 168 -20.32 -15.77 -12.90
N LEU A 169 -20.67 -15.32 -11.70
CA LEU A 169 -21.90 -14.59 -11.45
C LEU A 169 -21.58 -13.12 -11.22
N PHE A 170 -22.44 -12.26 -11.73
CA PHE A 170 -22.29 -10.82 -11.57
C PHE A 170 -23.64 -10.14 -11.49
N ASP A 171 -23.66 -9.00 -10.83
CA ASP A 171 -24.88 -8.26 -10.54
C ASP A 171 -24.56 -6.78 -10.24
N ASN A 172 -25.59 -5.93 -10.21
CA ASN A 172 -25.53 -4.56 -9.73
C ASN A 172 -24.41 -3.72 -10.36
N ILE A 173 -24.44 -3.61 -11.69
CA ILE A 173 -23.57 -2.68 -12.42
C ILE A 173 -24.14 -1.28 -12.30
N VAL A 174 -23.53 -0.47 -11.46
CA VAL A 174 -24.01 0.88 -11.10
C VAL A 174 -22.91 1.91 -11.33
N ALA A 175 -23.25 3.03 -11.97
CA ALA A 175 -22.41 4.21 -12.03
C ALA A 175 -22.92 5.29 -11.08
N SER A 176 -22.07 5.72 -10.16
CA SER A 176 -22.35 6.76 -9.18
C SER A 176 -21.54 8.03 -9.47
N PRO A 177 -21.96 9.20 -8.93
CA PRO A 177 -21.19 10.41 -9.03
C PRO A 177 -19.74 10.23 -8.53
N ALA A 178 -18.80 11.00 -9.09
CA ALA A 178 -17.43 11.07 -8.60
C ALA A 178 -17.38 11.21 -7.07
N GLY A 179 -16.79 10.21 -6.41
CA GLY A 179 -16.56 10.20 -4.96
C GLY A 179 -15.31 10.99 -4.56
N PRO A 180 -15.00 11.07 -3.25
CA PRO A 180 -13.80 11.77 -2.76
C PRO A 180 -12.49 11.19 -3.30
N CYS A 181 -12.49 9.94 -3.75
CA CYS A 181 -11.32 9.26 -4.30
C CYS A 181 -11.17 9.38 -5.82
N ALA A 182 -12.08 10.09 -6.51
CA ALA A 182 -12.02 10.23 -7.96
C ALA A 182 -10.71 10.89 -8.42
N GLY A 183 -10.02 10.26 -9.37
CA GLY A 183 -8.74 10.69 -9.91
C GLY A 183 -7.53 10.33 -9.04
N THR A 184 -7.72 9.55 -7.97
CA THR A 184 -6.60 9.10 -7.14
C THR A 184 -5.69 8.16 -7.93
N VAL A 185 -4.42 8.52 -8.08
CA VAL A 185 -3.43 7.65 -8.70
C VAL A 185 -2.94 6.63 -7.67
N ALA A 186 -3.08 5.35 -7.98
CA ALA A 186 -2.63 4.27 -7.12
C ALA A 186 -1.11 4.35 -6.86
N ASN A 187 -0.72 4.23 -5.58
CA ASN A 187 0.66 4.10 -5.15
C ASN A 187 0.93 2.62 -4.82
N PRO A 188 1.78 1.90 -5.58
CA PRO A 188 2.00 0.46 -5.38
C PRO A 188 2.69 0.13 -4.04
N LEU A 189 3.26 1.12 -3.35
CA LEU A 189 3.85 0.94 -2.02
C LEU A 189 2.84 1.07 -0.88
N ILE A 190 1.63 1.58 -1.13
CA ILE A 190 0.58 1.65 -0.12
C ILE A 190 -0.35 0.48 -0.35
N VAL A 191 -0.40 -0.45 0.61
CA VAL A 191 -1.31 -1.60 0.58
C VAL A 191 -2.73 -1.13 0.88
N ASP A 192 -2.92 -0.46 2.02
CA ASP A 192 -4.22 0.07 2.43
C ASP A 192 -4.03 1.26 3.39
N ASP A 193 -4.53 2.45 3.03
CA ASP A 193 -4.63 3.64 3.90
C ASP A 193 -6.03 3.84 4.49
N PHE A 194 -6.93 2.91 4.21
CA PHE A 194 -8.32 2.98 4.55
C PHE A 194 -9.14 4.17 4.00
N GLU A 195 -8.58 4.93 3.07
CA GLU A 195 -9.28 5.92 2.26
C GLU A 195 -9.24 5.55 0.77
N CYS A 196 -8.34 6.17 0.02
CA CYS A 196 -8.33 6.13 -1.43
C CYS A 196 -7.20 5.26 -1.99
N GLN A 197 -6.21 4.88 -1.17
CA GLN A 197 -5.15 3.95 -1.55
C GLN A 197 -5.47 2.56 -0.99
N ARG A 198 -6.34 1.86 -1.73
CA ARG A 198 -6.82 0.50 -1.46
C ARG A 198 -6.21 -0.50 -2.44
N ASN A 199 -4.88 -0.60 -2.46
CA ASN A 199 -4.18 -1.28 -3.56
C ASN A 199 -3.89 -2.76 -3.28
N GLY A 200 -3.88 -3.18 -2.01
CA GLY A 200 -3.81 -4.57 -1.60
C GLY A 200 -5.12 -5.31 -1.85
N THR A 201 -5.04 -6.61 -2.11
CA THR A 201 -6.23 -7.46 -2.28
C THR A 201 -6.46 -8.26 -1.01
N LEU A 202 -7.46 -7.88 -0.23
CA LEU A 202 -7.88 -8.66 0.95
C LEU A 202 -8.33 -10.06 0.54
N ALA A 203 -7.88 -11.06 1.28
CA ALA A 203 -8.18 -12.47 1.07
C ALA A 203 -8.84 -13.09 2.31
N SER A 204 -9.12 -14.39 2.24
CA SER A 204 -9.58 -15.18 3.40
C SER A 204 -8.41 -15.96 4.01
N PRO A 205 -8.24 -15.98 5.35
CA PRO A 205 -9.03 -15.25 6.36
C PRO A 205 -8.75 -13.73 6.35
N GLY A 206 -9.62 -12.95 7.03
CA GLY A 206 -9.40 -11.51 7.27
C GLY A 206 -10.34 -10.57 6.52
N TYR A 207 -10.77 -10.91 5.30
CA TYR A 207 -11.63 -10.02 4.51
C TYR A 207 -12.95 -9.61 5.20
N LEU A 208 -13.63 -10.56 5.86
CA LEU A 208 -14.89 -10.28 6.56
C LEU A 208 -14.68 -9.59 7.91
N ASP A 209 -13.43 -9.47 8.34
CA ASP A 209 -13.05 -9.12 9.70
C ASP A 209 -12.55 -7.68 9.78
N VAL A 210 -12.29 -7.04 8.63
CA VAL A 210 -11.86 -5.65 8.54
C VAL A 210 -12.91 -4.80 7.82
N THR A 211 -13.28 -3.67 8.43
CA THR A 211 -14.19 -2.70 7.81
C THR A 211 -13.65 -1.27 7.94
N PRO A 212 -13.75 -0.46 6.88
CA PRO A 212 -13.40 0.97 6.97
C PRO A 212 -14.37 1.73 7.89
N VAL A 213 -13.84 2.44 8.88
CA VAL A 213 -14.60 3.27 9.82
C VAL A 213 -13.93 4.62 10.02
N ALA A 214 -14.64 5.59 10.59
CA ALA A 214 -14.02 6.87 10.96
C ALA A 214 -12.95 6.66 12.04
N ASN A 215 -11.81 7.34 11.92
CA ASN A 215 -10.71 7.22 12.88
C ASN A 215 -11.20 7.57 14.31
N PRO A 216 -11.16 6.63 15.27
CA PRO A 216 -11.65 6.87 16.64
C PRO A 216 -10.76 7.85 17.43
N ASP A 217 -9.51 8.06 17.00
CA ASP A 217 -8.53 8.93 17.64
C ASP A 217 -7.59 9.54 16.58
N ALA A 218 -8.06 10.55 15.84
CA ALA A 218 -7.28 11.26 14.82
C ALA A 218 -6.22 12.20 15.45
N SER A 219 -5.27 11.65 16.20
CA SER A 219 -4.20 12.35 16.88
C SER A 219 -2.87 11.57 16.90
N GLY A 220 -1.81 12.22 17.38
CA GLY A 220 -0.49 11.57 17.47
C GLY A 220 0.10 11.25 16.10
N VAL A 221 0.53 10.00 15.90
CA VAL A 221 1.14 9.54 14.63
C VAL A 221 0.11 9.24 13.55
N ASN A 222 -1.19 9.17 13.88
CA ASN A 222 -2.25 8.93 12.92
C ASN A 222 -3.33 10.02 12.96
N THR A 223 -3.37 10.87 11.94
CA THR A 223 -4.36 11.93 11.79
C THR A 223 -5.29 11.72 10.59
N SER A 224 -5.38 10.48 10.09
CA SER A 224 -6.26 10.08 9.00
C SER A 224 -7.73 10.27 9.35
N ALA A 225 -8.60 10.29 8.34
CA ALA A 225 -10.03 10.43 8.55
C ALA A 225 -10.71 9.07 8.73
N MET A 226 -10.21 8.04 8.04
CA MET A 226 -10.71 6.68 8.06
C MET A 226 -9.60 5.71 8.47
N VAL A 227 -9.99 4.59 9.05
CA VAL A 227 -9.09 3.50 9.46
C VAL A 227 -9.80 2.17 9.24
N GLY A 228 -9.06 1.06 9.27
CA GLY A 228 -9.63 -0.27 9.32
C GLY A 228 -9.95 -0.66 10.74
N GLU A 229 -11.21 -0.96 11.05
CA GLU A 229 -11.56 -1.70 12.27
C GLU A 229 -11.45 -3.18 11.96
N TYR A 230 -10.40 -3.83 12.48
CA TYR A 230 -10.21 -5.27 12.42
C TYR A 230 -10.74 -5.91 13.71
N ASN A 231 -11.76 -6.75 13.56
CA ASN A 231 -12.34 -7.54 14.63
C ASN A 231 -11.74 -8.94 14.62
N ASP A 232 -10.90 -9.24 15.61
CA ASP A 232 -10.25 -10.54 15.69
C ASP A 232 -11.26 -11.59 16.16
N LEU A 233 -11.95 -12.22 15.21
CA LEU A 233 -13.06 -13.11 15.51
C LEU A 233 -12.60 -14.40 16.21
N ALA A 234 -13.44 -14.88 17.13
CA ALA A 234 -13.29 -16.20 17.75
C ALA A 234 -13.20 -17.30 16.67
N GLY A 235 -12.11 -18.06 16.65
CA GLY A 235 -11.85 -19.04 15.57
C GLY A 235 -10.47 -19.68 15.58
N GLY A 236 -9.53 -19.13 16.35
CA GLY A 236 -8.27 -19.77 16.69
C GLY A 236 -7.19 -18.74 17.00
N ALA A 237 -6.24 -19.10 17.85
CA ALA A 237 -5.08 -18.30 18.26
C ALA A 237 -4.15 -17.79 17.13
N TRP A 238 -4.49 -18.06 15.86
CA TRP A 238 -3.74 -17.74 14.66
C TRP A 238 -4.65 -17.24 13.53
N HIS A 239 -5.79 -16.62 13.86
CA HIS A 239 -6.61 -15.93 12.88
C HIS A 239 -5.84 -14.72 12.32
N ALA A 240 -6.01 -14.42 11.04
CA ALA A 240 -5.11 -13.51 10.33
C ALA A 240 -5.83 -12.57 9.38
N LEU A 241 -5.23 -11.40 9.18
CA LEU A 241 -5.52 -10.49 8.07
C LEU A 241 -4.56 -10.80 6.91
N VAL A 242 -5.10 -11.17 5.75
CA VAL A 242 -4.31 -11.58 4.59
C VAL A 242 -4.54 -10.64 3.40
N TYR A 243 -3.43 -10.18 2.81
CA TYR A 243 -3.41 -9.56 1.48
C TYR A 243 -2.70 -10.49 0.49
N ASP A 244 -3.30 -10.74 -0.68
CA ASP A 244 -2.86 -11.75 -1.64
C ASP A 244 -2.64 -11.19 -3.05
N TRP A 245 -1.41 -11.29 -3.56
CA TRP A 245 -1.01 -10.88 -4.91
C TRP A 245 -0.97 -12.05 -5.92
N ASN A 246 -1.20 -13.30 -5.51
CA ASN A 246 -1.13 -14.47 -6.41
C ASN A 246 -2.14 -14.38 -7.57
N THR A 247 -3.24 -13.66 -7.36
CA THR A 247 -4.22 -13.39 -8.41
C THR A 247 -3.80 -12.26 -9.37
N GLY A 248 -2.65 -11.63 -9.13
CA GLY A 248 -1.92 -10.79 -10.08
C GLY A 248 -1.45 -9.45 -9.52
N GLY A 249 -0.50 -8.83 -10.22
CA GLY A 249 0.22 -7.63 -9.75
C GLY A 249 1.56 -8.01 -9.13
N ASP A 250 2.50 -7.07 -9.08
CA ASP A 250 3.84 -7.34 -8.56
C ASP A 250 3.86 -7.16 -7.04
N PHE A 251 4.31 -8.17 -6.30
CA PHE A 251 4.52 -8.07 -4.86
C PHE A 251 5.66 -7.05 -4.61
N PRO A 252 5.43 -5.95 -3.87
CA PRO A 252 6.32 -4.78 -3.89
C PRO A 252 7.55 -4.92 -2.98
N LEU A 253 8.23 -6.07 -2.99
CA LEU A 253 9.40 -6.35 -2.16
C LEU A 253 10.70 -6.04 -2.92
N ALA A 254 11.33 -4.92 -2.59
CA ALA A 254 12.57 -4.44 -3.23
C ALA A 254 13.42 -3.59 -2.27
N GLU A 255 14.63 -3.17 -2.66
CA GLU A 255 15.56 -2.41 -1.80
C GLU A 255 15.00 -1.07 -1.26
N GLY A 256 14.07 -0.44 -1.99
CA GLY A 256 13.34 0.74 -1.53
C GLY A 256 12.01 0.46 -0.81
N ALA A 257 11.67 -0.81 -0.61
CA ALA A 257 10.34 -1.30 -0.24
C ALA A 257 10.43 -2.66 0.46
N SER A 258 11.28 -2.78 1.48
CA SER A 258 11.54 -4.04 2.18
C SER A 258 11.15 -4.04 3.66
N VAL A 259 10.67 -2.90 4.17
CA VAL A 259 10.11 -2.79 5.51
C VAL A 259 8.62 -2.55 5.38
N ILE A 260 7.81 -3.42 5.95
CA ILE A 260 6.36 -3.22 6.00
C ILE A 260 6.02 -2.48 7.28
N LYS A 261 5.28 -1.39 7.14
CA LYS A 261 4.79 -0.59 8.26
C LYS A 261 3.28 -0.69 8.36
N ILE A 262 2.79 -0.56 9.59
CA ILE A 262 1.36 -0.51 9.91
C ILE A 262 1.20 0.32 11.18
N LYS A 263 0.22 1.23 11.18
CA LYS A 263 -0.21 1.91 12.39
C LYS A 263 -1.30 1.09 13.04
N VAL A 264 -1.19 0.87 14.35
CA VAL A 264 -2.17 0.10 15.11
C VAL A 264 -2.57 0.89 16.36
N TRP A 265 -3.86 0.96 16.61
CA TRP A 265 -4.45 1.38 17.89
C TRP A 265 -5.25 0.21 18.44
N THR A 266 -4.99 -0.15 19.69
CA THR A 266 -5.72 -1.22 20.38
C THR A 266 -5.65 -1.03 21.89
N ASN A 267 -6.59 -1.65 22.61
CA ASN A 267 -6.56 -1.77 24.07
C ASN A 267 -5.98 -3.12 24.54
N LYS A 268 -5.53 -3.98 23.62
CA LYS A 268 -5.03 -5.33 23.90
C LYS A 268 -3.52 -5.40 23.68
N ALA A 269 -2.79 -5.79 24.74
CA ALA A 269 -1.36 -6.11 24.63
C ALA A 269 -1.17 -7.53 24.08
N GLY A 270 -0.07 -7.76 23.35
CA GLY A 270 0.18 -9.04 22.72
C GLY A 270 1.32 -9.01 21.72
N THR A 271 1.43 -10.07 20.91
CA THR A 271 2.37 -10.13 19.80
C THR A 271 1.67 -9.72 18.51
N LEU A 272 2.15 -8.67 17.85
CA LEU A 272 1.80 -8.37 16.47
C LEU A 272 2.83 -9.03 15.57
N LYS A 273 2.40 -10.03 14.78
CA LYS A 273 3.28 -10.79 13.89
C LYS A 273 3.00 -10.42 12.45
N GLY A 274 4.01 -9.97 11.73
CA GLY A 274 4.01 -9.83 10.28
C GLY A 274 4.65 -11.05 9.64
N LYS A 275 4.07 -11.54 8.54
CA LYS A 275 4.56 -12.73 7.84
C LYS A 275 4.50 -12.53 6.33
N LEU A 276 5.55 -12.99 5.65
CA LEU A 276 5.55 -13.18 4.20
C LEU A 276 5.44 -14.66 3.89
N GLU A 277 4.56 -15.00 2.95
CA GLU A 277 4.37 -16.36 2.44
C GLU A 277 3.85 -16.37 0.99
N GLY A 278 3.61 -17.56 0.44
CA GLY A 278 3.22 -17.74 -0.97
C GLY A 278 4.42 -18.00 -1.88
N GLY A 279 4.15 -18.23 -3.16
CA GLY A 279 5.15 -18.60 -4.16
C GLY A 279 6.01 -19.82 -3.77
N MET A 280 7.27 -19.82 -4.21
CA MET A 280 8.21 -20.94 -3.97
C MET A 280 9.12 -20.74 -2.75
N SER A 281 9.11 -19.55 -2.14
CA SER A 281 10.01 -19.20 -1.04
C SER A 281 9.45 -19.68 0.30
N PRO A 282 10.29 -20.17 1.23
CA PRO A 282 9.81 -20.54 2.56
C PRO A 282 9.25 -19.32 3.29
N ALA A 283 8.13 -19.48 3.99
CA ALA A 283 7.55 -18.40 4.78
C ALA A 283 8.52 -17.88 5.85
N ILE A 284 8.41 -16.58 6.16
CA ILE A 284 9.20 -15.91 7.19
C ILE A 284 8.31 -14.99 8.04
N GLU A 285 8.65 -14.87 9.32
CA GLU A 285 7.87 -14.15 10.32
C GLU A 285 8.76 -13.16 11.07
N VAL A 286 8.21 -11.98 11.37
CA VAL A 286 8.82 -10.95 12.21
C VAL A 286 7.80 -10.51 13.26
N ASP A 287 8.23 -10.47 14.51
CA ASP A 287 7.35 -10.21 15.66
C ASP A 287 7.64 -8.85 16.28
N ASN A 288 6.58 -8.15 16.62
CA ASN A 288 6.59 -6.93 17.43
C ASN A 288 5.76 -7.13 18.70
N ALA A 289 6.22 -6.56 19.81
CA ALA A 289 5.46 -6.53 21.06
C ALA A 289 4.54 -5.30 21.11
N VAL A 290 3.25 -5.52 21.33
CA VAL A 290 2.26 -4.46 21.57
C VAL A 290 2.17 -4.24 23.08
N SER A 291 2.71 -3.11 23.56
CA SER A 291 2.70 -2.74 24.98
C SER A 291 2.11 -1.37 25.28
N GLU A 292 2.08 -0.47 24.29
CA GLU A 292 1.45 0.84 24.39
C GLU A 292 0.01 0.73 23.90
N LEU A 293 -0.95 1.06 24.76
CA LEU A 293 -2.37 0.79 24.55
C LEU A 293 -3.17 2.08 24.52
N ASN A 294 -4.31 2.06 23.82
CA ASN A 294 -5.23 3.19 23.64
C ASN A 294 -4.53 4.43 23.05
N THR A 295 -3.54 4.22 22.19
CA THR A 295 -2.87 5.24 21.40
C THR A 295 -2.35 4.62 20.11
N TRP A 296 -2.17 5.42 19.07
CA TRP A 296 -1.61 4.95 17.81
C TRP A 296 -0.11 4.70 17.92
N VAL A 297 0.33 3.53 17.48
CA VAL A 297 1.73 3.14 17.39
C VAL A 297 2.03 2.67 15.97
N GLU A 298 3.12 3.14 15.37
CA GLU A 298 3.63 2.61 14.11
C GLU A 298 4.56 1.42 14.38
N TYR A 299 4.22 0.26 13.81
CA TYR A 299 5.03 -0.95 13.85
C TYR A 299 5.76 -1.13 12.52
N SER A 300 6.94 -1.75 12.56
CA SER A 300 7.77 -2.03 11.37
C SER A 300 8.21 -3.49 11.36
N PHE A 301 8.12 -4.13 10.21
CA PHE A 301 8.55 -5.51 9.95
C PHE A 301 9.62 -5.49 8.86
N ASP A 302 10.86 -5.78 9.23
CA ASP A 302 11.99 -5.75 8.31
C ASP A 302 12.15 -7.09 7.58
N PHE A 303 11.84 -7.07 6.28
CA PHE A 303 12.01 -8.19 5.36
C PHE A 303 13.12 -7.92 4.33
N SER A 304 14.08 -7.05 4.62
CA SER A 304 15.25 -6.78 3.75
C SER A 304 16.02 -8.04 3.35
N SER A 305 16.10 -9.03 4.25
CA SER A 305 16.70 -10.35 3.96
C SER A 305 15.96 -11.16 2.89
N GLN A 306 14.75 -10.77 2.52
CA GLN A 306 13.87 -11.45 1.57
C GLN A 306 13.82 -10.76 0.21
N ILE A 307 14.60 -9.71 -0.02
CA ILE A 307 14.67 -9.09 -1.36
C ILE A 307 15.09 -10.16 -2.38
N GLY A 308 14.30 -10.31 -3.44
CA GLY A 308 14.48 -11.34 -4.48
C GLY A 308 13.86 -12.71 -4.16
N ALA A 309 13.24 -12.87 -2.98
CA ALA A 309 12.36 -13.99 -2.70
C ALA A 309 11.02 -13.82 -3.45
N ASP A 310 10.38 -14.95 -3.69
CA ASP A 310 9.14 -15.13 -4.44
C ASP A 310 7.98 -15.33 -3.46
N HIS A 311 7.66 -14.29 -2.68
CA HIS A 311 6.51 -14.25 -1.78
C HIS A 311 5.33 -13.58 -2.50
N GLU A 312 4.11 -13.99 -2.18
CA GLU A 312 2.89 -13.49 -2.84
C GLU A 312 1.89 -12.92 -1.84
N LYS A 313 2.11 -13.09 -0.54
CA LYS A 313 1.15 -12.73 0.51
C LYS A 313 1.82 -11.96 1.63
N LEU A 314 1.08 -10.97 2.12
CA LEU A 314 1.35 -10.27 3.36
C LEU A 314 0.28 -10.68 4.38
N VAL A 315 0.73 -11.20 5.53
CA VAL A 315 -0.14 -11.72 6.57
C VAL A 315 0.18 -11.02 7.89
N PHE A 316 -0.86 -10.55 8.59
CA PHE A 316 -0.76 -10.03 9.95
C PHE A 316 -1.56 -10.90 10.91
N PHE A 317 -0.96 -11.22 12.06
CA PHE A 317 -1.64 -11.84 13.19
C PHE A 317 -1.62 -10.86 14.36
N PHE A 318 -2.80 -10.54 14.88
CA PHE A 318 -2.97 -9.69 16.05
C PHE A 318 -3.03 -10.57 17.30
N ASN A 319 -2.27 -10.21 18.34
CA ASN A 319 -2.12 -11.01 19.56
C ASN A 319 -1.79 -12.51 19.28
N ALA A 320 -0.84 -12.72 18.38
CA ALA A 320 -0.51 -14.03 17.82
C ALA A 320 -0.23 -15.10 18.88
N GLY A 321 -0.83 -16.28 18.71
CA GLY A 321 -0.70 -17.41 19.63
C GLY A 321 -1.65 -17.37 20.83
N VAL A 322 -2.57 -16.40 20.89
CA VAL A 322 -3.57 -16.25 21.95
C VAL A 322 -4.97 -16.31 21.34
N GLU A 323 -5.87 -17.08 21.94
CA GLU A 323 -7.28 -17.10 21.52
C GLU A 323 -7.93 -15.73 21.73
N PRO A 324 -8.60 -15.17 20.70
CA PRO A 324 -9.25 -13.88 20.84
C PRO A 324 -10.49 -13.96 21.73
N GLU A 325 -10.75 -12.87 22.43
CA GLU A 325 -11.95 -12.66 23.24
C GLU A 325 -12.93 -11.74 22.48
N GLU A 326 -14.23 -11.85 22.79
CA GLU A 326 -15.23 -10.94 22.22
C GLU A 326 -14.86 -9.48 22.53
N GLY A 327 -14.68 -8.66 21.49
CA GLY A 327 -14.27 -7.27 21.61
C GLY A 327 -12.76 -7.01 21.49
N ASP A 328 -11.96 -8.00 21.10
CA ASP A 328 -10.57 -7.80 20.68
C ASP A 328 -10.53 -7.08 19.31
N ILE A 329 -10.64 -5.76 19.39
CA ILE A 329 -10.65 -4.84 18.24
C ILE A 329 -9.27 -4.20 18.08
N TYR A 330 -8.80 -4.16 16.85
CA TYR A 330 -7.58 -3.48 16.43
C TYR A 330 -7.96 -2.49 15.34
N TYR A 331 -7.71 -1.20 15.56
CA TYR A 331 -7.79 -0.24 14.48
C TYR A 331 -6.44 -0.18 13.79
N ILE A 332 -6.45 -0.29 12.48
CA ILE A 332 -5.27 -0.40 11.65
C ILE A 332 -5.29 0.64 10.55
N ASP A 333 -4.13 1.14 10.19
CA ASP A 333 -4.01 2.17 9.17
C ASP A 333 -2.61 2.21 8.55
N ASP A 334 -2.47 2.92 7.43
CA ASP A 334 -1.21 3.18 6.74
C ASP A 334 -0.35 1.92 6.56
N ILE A 335 -0.94 0.87 5.98
CA ILE A 335 -0.19 -0.35 5.65
C ILE A 335 0.66 -0.06 4.41
N VAL A 336 1.97 0.07 4.59
CA VAL A 336 2.88 0.52 3.53
C VAL A 336 4.17 -0.28 3.47
N PHE A 337 4.69 -0.45 2.26
CA PHE A 337 6.07 -0.83 2.03
C PHE A 337 6.95 0.42 2.05
N ALA A 338 8.03 0.37 2.83
CA ALA A 338 8.98 1.44 3.05
C ALA A 338 10.41 0.92 2.88
N PRO A 339 11.38 1.80 2.62
CA PRO A 339 12.79 1.42 2.67
C PRO A 339 13.20 1.08 4.11
N VAL A 340 14.31 0.34 4.25
CA VAL A 340 14.97 0.18 5.55
C VAL A 340 15.27 1.58 6.12
N PRO A 341 14.88 1.88 7.38
CA PRO A 341 15.25 3.13 8.01
C PRO A 341 16.75 3.34 7.92
N ALA A 342 17.17 4.53 7.46
CA ALA A 342 18.58 4.86 7.43
C ALA A 342 19.17 4.68 8.83
N ALA A 343 20.30 3.98 8.92
CA ALA A 343 21.03 3.85 10.18
C ALA A 343 21.31 5.26 10.74
N PRO A 344 21.19 5.47 12.06
CA PRO A 344 21.49 6.76 12.66
C PRO A 344 22.90 7.22 12.25
N ALA A 345 23.01 8.46 11.79
CA ALA A 345 24.31 9.03 11.49
C ALA A 345 25.19 9.01 12.74
N LEU A 346 26.39 8.41 12.61
CA LEU A 346 27.41 8.43 13.67
C LEU A 346 27.75 9.87 14.06
N GLU A 347 27.76 10.77 13.09
CA GLU A 347 27.90 12.21 13.24
C GLU A 347 27.11 12.91 12.12
N ASP A 348 26.30 13.91 12.49
CA ASP A 348 25.59 14.81 11.57
C ASP A 348 25.75 16.28 11.95
N PHE A 349 26.45 16.57 13.05
CA PHE A 349 26.62 17.90 13.61
C PHE A 349 25.29 18.61 13.93
N GLU A 350 24.24 17.91 14.38
CA GLU A 350 22.95 18.52 14.75
C GLU A 350 22.38 18.02 16.11
N PRO A 351 23.06 18.26 17.26
CA PRO A 351 24.36 18.90 17.45
C PRO A 351 25.52 17.90 17.28
N GLN A 352 26.76 18.38 17.39
CA GLN A 352 27.95 17.51 17.34
C GLN A 352 27.85 16.34 18.33
N LYS A 353 27.97 15.10 17.81
CA LYS A 353 27.82 13.84 18.57
C LYS A 353 29.16 13.26 18.99
N LEU A 354 30.16 13.34 18.13
CA LEU A 354 31.47 12.73 18.33
C LEU A 354 32.51 13.75 18.80
N THR A 355 33.48 13.28 19.60
CA THR A 355 34.63 14.11 19.97
C THR A 355 35.76 13.86 18.97
N TRP A 356 35.96 14.81 18.07
CA TRP A 356 36.99 14.74 17.03
C TRP A 356 38.33 15.29 17.53
N GLU A 357 39.40 14.55 17.26
CA GLU A 357 40.77 14.96 17.57
C GLU A 357 41.71 14.69 16.38
N SER A 358 42.78 15.47 16.29
CA SER A 358 43.84 15.22 15.30
C SER A 358 44.55 13.89 15.58
N LEU A 359 45.03 13.23 14.52
CA LEU A 359 45.87 12.03 14.65
C LEU A 359 47.20 12.29 15.39
N GLY A 360 47.62 13.55 15.49
CA GLY A 360 48.81 13.97 16.22
C GLY A 360 48.95 15.49 16.32
N GLY A 361 50.19 15.99 16.34
CA GLY A 361 50.43 17.44 16.36
C GLY A 361 49.84 18.14 15.14
N ALA A 362 49.09 19.23 15.35
CA ALA A 362 48.27 19.86 14.32
C ALA A 362 49.06 20.33 13.08
N ALA A 363 50.29 20.82 13.25
CA ALA A 363 51.14 21.24 12.14
C ALA A 363 51.47 20.09 11.16
N VAL A 364 51.44 18.84 11.64
CA VAL A 364 51.75 17.65 10.83
C VAL A 364 50.45 17.00 10.35
N PHE A 365 49.49 16.75 11.23
CA PHE A 365 48.31 15.94 10.93
C PHE A 365 47.03 16.73 10.67
N GLY A 366 47.07 18.06 10.81
CA GLY A 366 45.91 18.95 10.64
C GLY A 366 45.15 19.23 11.94
N SER A 367 44.11 20.05 11.85
CA SER A 367 43.25 20.43 12.98
C SER A 367 41.77 20.19 12.65
N PHE A 368 41.02 19.75 13.65
CA PHE A 368 39.57 19.88 13.64
C PHE A 368 39.24 21.30 14.11
N ASP A 369 38.59 22.07 13.24
CA ASP A 369 38.31 23.49 13.48
C ASP A 369 36.93 23.69 14.14
N GLY A 370 36.22 22.59 14.41
CA GLY A 370 34.93 22.58 15.08
C GLY A 370 33.75 22.41 14.14
N GLN A 371 32.57 22.41 14.74
CA GLN A 371 31.30 22.55 14.05
C GLN A 371 31.16 24.01 13.56
N ILE A 372 30.86 24.18 12.27
CA ILE A 372 30.59 25.45 11.62
C ILE A 372 29.24 25.40 10.91
N ALA A 373 28.67 26.56 10.56
CA ALA A 373 27.52 26.59 9.67
C ALA A 373 27.89 26.00 8.30
N ASN A 374 26.98 25.21 7.71
CA ASN A 374 27.18 24.60 6.41
C ASN A 374 27.37 25.72 5.36
N PRO A 375 28.53 25.79 4.68
CA PRO A 375 28.81 26.83 3.71
C PRO A 375 27.87 26.79 2.49
N ASP A 376 27.21 25.65 2.25
CA ASP A 376 26.24 25.46 1.18
C ASP A 376 25.27 24.33 1.56
N ALA A 377 24.13 24.67 2.15
CA ALA A 377 23.10 23.70 2.56
C ALA A 377 22.23 23.26 1.38
N SER A 378 22.86 22.75 0.32
CA SER A 378 22.19 22.25 -0.88
C SER A 378 22.90 21.00 -1.43
N GLY A 379 22.28 20.35 -2.41
CA GLY A 379 22.84 19.13 -3.02
C GLY A 379 22.80 17.94 -2.07
N ALA A 380 23.91 17.20 -1.97
CA ALA A 380 23.99 15.98 -1.17
C ALA A 380 23.87 16.22 0.33
N ASN A 381 24.29 17.40 0.83
CA ASN A 381 24.22 17.72 2.25
C ASN A 381 23.45 19.03 2.49
N THR A 382 22.23 18.89 3.01
CA THR A 382 21.34 20.00 3.35
C THR A 382 21.33 20.35 4.85
N SER A 383 22.28 19.82 5.63
CA SER A 383 22.36 20.12 7.08
C SER A 383 22.66 21.61 7.32
N ALA A 384 22.30 22.10 8.52
CA ALA A 384 22.58 23.48 8.89
C ALA A 384 24.04 23.67 9.33
N ASN A 385 24.65 22.64 9.90
CA ASN A 385 25.99 22.64 10.44
C ASN A 385 26.82 21.44 9.95
N VAL A 386 28.14 21.61 9.89
CA VAL A 386 29.12 20.61 9.44
C VAL A 386 30.42 20.72 10.23
N GLY A 387 31.22 19.65 10.25
CA GLY A 387 32.57 19.66 10.81
C GLY A 387 33.61 20.19 9.83
N GLN A 388 34.50 21.06 10.28
CA GLN A 388 35.60 21.58 9.46
C GLN A 388 36.95 20.95 9.86
N TYR A 389 37.74 20.56 8.85
CA TYR A 389 39.10 20.06 9.01
C TYR A 389 40.08 20.87 8.14
N THR A 390 41.18 21.31 8.73
CA THR A 390 42.31 21.93 8.02
C THR A 390 43.47 20.94 7.95
N LYS A 391 43.89 20.57 6.72
CA LYS A 391 44.99 19.62 6.48
C LYS A 391 46.35 20.19 6.93
N GLY A 392 47.15 19.36 7.59
CA GLY A 392 48.55 19.65 7.95
C GLY A 392 49.55 19.35 6.83
N SER A 393 50.83 19.30 7.18
CA SER A 393 51.92 19.01 6.21
C SER A 393 52.04 17.54 5.79
N SER A 394 51.43 16.60 6.53
CA SER A 394 51.47 15.17 6.23
C SER A 394 50.51 14.80 5.10
N GLU A 395 50.96 13.92 4.21
CA GLU A 395 50.10 13.27 3.22
C GLU A 395 48.96 12.48 3.90
N PHE A 396 49.25 11.89 5.06
CA PHE A 396 48.33 11.08 5.88
C PHE A 396 47.73 11.85 7.08
N GLY A 397 47.64 13.18 7.00
CA GLY A 397 46.88 13.96 7.98
C GLY A 397 45.40 13.60 7.99
N GLY A 398 44.75 13.66 9.15
CA GLY A 398 43.34 13.36 9.31
C GLY A 398 42.84 13.56 10.75
N LEU A 399 41.60 13.14 10.97
CA LEU A 399 40.93 13.16 12.27
C LEU A 399 40.58 11.75 12.73
N LYS A 400 40.39 11.60 14.03
CA LYS A 400 39.81 10.41 14.66
C LYS A 400 38.79 10.83 15.70
N ALA A 401 37.84 9.93 15.95
CA ALA A 401 36.91 10.04 17.06
C ALA A 401 36.68 8.65 17.65
N ASN A 402 36.37 8.60 18.94
CA ASN A 402 35.89 7.37 19.57
C ASN A 402 34.39 7.27 19.35
N LEU A 403 33.92 6.08 18.96
CA LEU A 403 32.50 5.83 18.80
C LEU A 403 31.84 5.63 20.18
N PRO A 404 30.60 6.09 20.37
CA PRO A 404 29.89 5.99 21.64
C PRO A 404 29.44 4.55 21.96
N GLY A 405 29.49 3.65 20.98
CA GLY A 405 29.20 2.23 21.13
C GLY A 405 29.89 1.42 20.04
N ASP A 406 29.92 0.10 20.24
CA ASP A 406 30.45 -0.86 19.27
C ASP A 406 29.43 -1.10 18.15
N PHE A 407 29.92 -1.38 16.94
CA PHE A 407 29.11 -1.87 15.82
C PHE A 407 29.84 -2.99 15.10
N THR A 408 29.13 -3.78 14.28
CA THR A 408 29.73 -4.83 13.46
C THR A 408 29.61 -4.48 11.97
N ILE A 409 30.64 -4.81 11.21
CA ILE A 409 30.63 -4.66 9.74
C ILE A 409 29.66 -5.67 9.10
N GLU A 410 29.35 -6.78 9.77
CA GLU A 410 28.28 -7.69 9.35
C GLU A 410 26.90 -7.02 9.31
N THR A 411 26.61 -6.14 10.27
CA THR A 411 25.36 -5.37 10.32
C THR A 411 25.44 -4.09 9.49
N PHE A 412 26.61 -3.44 9.45
CA PHE A 412 26.85 -2.20 8.70
C PHE A 412 28.07 -2.34 7.79
N PRO A 413 27.94 -3.06 6.65
CA PRO A 413 29.08 -3.35 5.77
C PRO A 413 29.60 -2.11 5.04
N GLN A 414 28.82 -1.02 5.04
CA GLN A 414 29.15 0.22 4.38
C GLN A 414 28.90 1.42 5.31
N LEU A 415 29.84 2.37 5.31
CA LEU A 415 29.68 3.69 5.90
C LEU A 415 29.68 4.74 4.80
N ASN A 416 28.84 5.78 4.95
CA ASN A 416 28.78 6.89 4.01
C ASN A 416 29.25 8.18 4.70
N LEU A 417 29.88 9.07 3.92
CA LEU A 417 30.30 10.40 4.37
C LEU A 417 29.97 11.42 3.28
N ASP A 418 29.15 12.41 3.63
CA ASP A 418 29.03 13.62 2.81
C ASP A 418 30.23 14.52 3.06
N VAL A 419 30.98 14.84 2.00
CA VAL A 419 32.20 15.63 2.09
C VAL A 419 32.21 16.76 1.07
N TRP A 420 32.65 17.93 1.51
CA TRP A 420 33.00 19.06 0.65
C TRP A 420 34.52 19.20 0.63
N ALA A 421 35.15 18.86 -0.49
CA ALA A 421 36.61 18.88 -0.61
C ALA A 421 37.12 20.09 -1.43
N PRO A 422 38.31 20.64 -1.11
CA PRO A 422 38.91 21.70 -1.92
C PRO A 422 39.31 21.19 -3.31
N ALA A 423 39.55 22.12 -4.23
CA ALA A 423 40.00 21.79 -5.58
C ALA A 423 41.26 20.90 -5.57
N ASN A 424 41.31 19.92 -6.48
CA ASN A 424 42.37 18.91 -6.63
C ASN A 424 42.45 17.84 -5.54
N ALA A 425 41.53 17.80 -4.57
CA ALA A 425 41.38 16.64 -3.71
C ALA A 425 40.90 15.43 -4.54
N THR A 426 41.50 14.26 -4.32
CA THR A 426 41.22 13.06 -5.13
C THR A 426 40.60 11.93 -4.34
N THR A 427 40.91 11.80 -3.04
CA THR A 427 40.60 10.59 -2.29
C THR A 427 40.38 10.92 -0.82
N VAL A 428 39.40 10.25 -0.22
CA VAL A 428 39.21 10.19 1.24
C VAL A 428 39.42 8.74 1.67
N THR A 429 40.11 8.53 2.79
CA THR A 429 40.29 7.21 3.39
C THR A 429 39.64 7.19 4.76
N MET A 430 38.76 6.22 4.99
CA MET A 430 38.15 5.95 6.28
C MET A 430 38.85 4.75 6.91
N LYS A 431 39.17 4.84 8.21
CA LYS A 431 39.79 3.76 8.98
C LYS A 431 38.92 3.42 10.18
N LEU A 432 38.71 2.12 10.40
CA LEU A 432 38.06 1.60 11.61
C LEU A 432 39.11 0.88 12.45
N PHE A 433 39.03 1.05 13.76
CA PHE A 433 39.94 0.41 14.71
C PHE A 433 39.16 -0.33 15.79
N SER A 434 39.49 -1.60 15.98
CA SER A 434 39.03 -2.42 17.09
C SER A 434 40.24 -2.86 17.93
N PRO A 435 40.21 -2.72 19.27
CA PRO A 435 41.26 -3.23 20.15
C PRO A 435 41.48 -4.75 20.03
N THR A 436 40.46 -5.50 19.61
CA THR A 436 40.48 -6.96 19.53
C THR A 436 40.64 -7.49 18.10
N GLN A 437 40.22 -6.72 17.09
CA GLN A 437 40.24 -7.15 15.68
C GLN A 437 41.26 -6.38 14.82
N GLY A 438 41.82 -5.28 15.32
CA GLY A 438 42.82 -4.49 14.60
C GLY A 438 42.23 -3.39 13.73
N LEU A 439 42.95 -3.03 12.67
CA LEU A 439 42.61 -1.91 11.76
C LEU A 439 42.08 -2.46 10.45
N VAL A 440 41.01 -1.83 9.94
CA VAL A 440 40.58 -1.96 8.54
C VAL A 440 40.44 -0.57 7.93
N ASP A 441 40.64 -0.46 6.62
CA ASP A 441 40.49 0.80 5.91
C ASP A 441 39.86 0.64 4.54
N ALA A 442 39.14 1.67 4.13
CA ALA A 442 38.49 1.79 2.84
C ALA A 442 38.75 3.19 2.29
N SER A 443 38.90 3.30 0.97
CA SER A 443 39.13 4.59 0.30
C SER A 443 38.10 4.82 -0.80
N ALA A 444 37.61 6.05 -0.88
CA ALA A 444 36.68 6.49 -1.90
C ALA A 444 37.32 7.64 -2.70
N THR A 445 37.12 7.61 -4.03
CA THR A 445 37.63 8.65 -4.93
C THR A 445 36.60 9.76 -5.04
N LEU A 446 37.03 11.01 -4.96
CA LEU A 446 36.20 12.19 -5.18
C LEU A 446 35.98 12.37 -6.69
N SER A 447 34.73 12.40 -7.11
CA SER A 447 34.35 12.71 -8.50
C SER A 447 34.12 14.20 -8.72
N THR A 448 33.86 14.94 -7.64
CA THR A 448 33.63 16.39 -7.63
C THR A 448 34.42 17.06 -6.51
N THR A 449 34.75 18.34 -6.69
CA THR A 449 35.37 19.17 -5.65
C THR A 449 34.67 20.52 -5.64
N GLN A 450 34.70 21.22 -4.50
CA GLN A 450 33.98 22.48 -4.28
C GLN A 450 32.45 22.34 -4.42
N ALA A 451 31.93 21.17 -4.08
CA ALA A 451 30.52 20.84 -3.92
C ALA A 451 30.41 19.66 -2.93
N TRP A 452 29.23 19.44 -2.35
CA TRP A 452 28.95 18.26 -1.53
C TRP A 452 28.86 16.99 -2.39
N GLU A 453 29.53 15.95 -1.94
CA GLU A 453 29.49 14.61 -2.53
C GLU A 453 29.36 13.55 -1.43
N THR A 454 28.46 12.59 -1.62
CA THR A 454 28.35 11.41 -0.76
C THR A 454 29.37 10.37 -1.20
N LEU A 455 30.30 10.03 -0.31
CA LEU A 455 31.27 8.94 -0.51
C LEU A 455 30.83 7.69 0.25
N SER A 456 30.96 6.52 -0.39
CA SER A 456 30.65 5.23 0.20
C SER A 456 31.91 4.40 0.47
N PHE A 457 32.01 3.84 1.67
CA PHE A 457 33.15 3.07 2.16
C PHE A 457 32.68 1.68 2.58
N THR A 458 32.96 0.66 1.77
CA THR A 458 32.68 -0.74 2.10
C THR A 458 33.89 -1.37 2.78
N PHE A 459 33.68 -2.07 3.88
CA PHE A 459 34.72 -2.78 4.62
C PHE A 459 34.49 -4.29 4.50
N GLU A 460 35.55 -5.06 4.24
CA GLU A 460 35.55 -6.53 4.13
C GLU A 460 36.22 -7.20 5.32
#